data_AF-A0A1Q9NEF2-F1
#
_entry.id   AF-A0A1Q9NEF2-F1
#
_cell.length_a   1.000
_cell.length_b   1.000
_cell.length_c   1.000
_cell.angle_alpha   90.00
_cell.angle_beta   90.00
_cell.angle_gamma   90.00
#
_symmetry.space_group_name_H-M   'P 1'
#
loop_
_entity.id
_entity.type
_entity.pdbx_description
1 polymer ?
#
loop_
_entity_poly.entity_id
_entity_poly.type
_entity_poly.pdbx_seq_one_letter_code
_entity_poly.pdbx_strand_id
1 'polypeptide(L)'
;MKKHHIQFGKHPIVTEAQSIIKYLNNTCLKIDPWVRLIPGQFNRRKGIKRTSQINFSPYNKTDLRIKIHGKNFTQRIKIECSSKENASKTYEILVNELGGN
;
A
#
# COMPACT_ATOMS: atom_id res chain seq x y z
N MET A 1 7.93 6.95 41.70
CA MET A 1 7.56 7.43 40.35
C MET A 1 6.56 6.47 39.73
N LYS A 2 5.29 6.87 39.56
CA LYS A 2 4.25 6.01 38.95
C LYS A 2 4.50 5.93 37.44
N LYS A 3 4.86 4.74 36.94
CA LYS A 3 4.93 4.47 35.49
C LYS A 3 3.51 4.42 34.97
N HIS A 4 3.05 5.50 34.35
CA HIS A 4 1.80 5.50 33.60
C HIS A 4 1.99 4.60 32.38
N HIS A 5 1.44 3.39 32.43
CA HIS A 5 1.25 2.58 31.24
C HIS A 5 0.22 3.28 30.37
N ILE A 6 0.70 4.00 29.36
CA ILE A 6 -0.14 4.45 28.25
C ILE A 6 -0.55 3.17 27.53
N GLN A 7 -1.80 2.72 27.72
CA GLN A 7 -2.42 1.81 26.78
C GLN A 7 -2.45 2.54 25.45
N PHE A 8 -1.54 2.18 24.54
CA PHE A 8 -1.56 2.70 23.18
C PHE A 8 -2.84 2.19 22.51
N GLY A 9 -3.92 2.97 22.63
CA GLY A 9 -5.00 2.93 21.66
C GLY A 9 -4.37 3.01 20.26
N LYS A 10 -4.78 2.12 19.35
CA LYS A 10 -4.17 1.96 18.02
C LYS A 10 -3.91 3.34 17.40
N HIS A 11 -2.64 3.68 17.19
CA HIS A 11 -2.24 5.02 16.76
C HIS A 11 -2.94 5.34 15.42
N PRO A 12 -3.56 6.53 15.23
CA PRO A 12 -4.38 6.84 14.05
C PRO A 12 -3.69 6.55 12.71
N ILE A 13 -2.39 6.82 12.64
CA ILE A 13 -1.53 6.54 11.48
C ILE A 13 -1.48 5.04 11.13
N VAL A 14 -1.43 4.15 12.12
CA VAL A 14 -1.42 2.68 11.91
C VAL A 14 -2.77 2.22 11.38
N THR A 15 -3.88 2.79 11.90
CA THR A 15 -5.22 2.49 11.40
C THR A 15 -5.40 2.95 9.95
N GLU A 16 -4.93 4.14 9.60
CA GLU A 16 -4.98 4.66 8.22
C GLU A 16 -4.17 3.77 7.26
N ALA A 17 -2.96 3.37 7.65
CA ALA A 17 -2.13 2.43 6.89
C ALA A 17 -2.81 1.07 6.67
N GLN A 18 -3.41 0.50 7.72
CA GLN A 18 -4.14 -0.76 7.64
C GLN A 18 -5.36 -0.67 6.71
N SER A 19 -6.10 0.44 6.75
CA SER A 19 -7.24 0.67 5.85
C SER A 19 -6.82 0.69 4.39
N ILE A 20 -5.69 1.33 4.07
CA ILE A 20 -5.16 1.36 2.70
C ILE A 20 -4.73 -0.04 2.24
N ILE A 21 -4.02 -0.80 3.08
CA ILE A 21 -3.63 -2.18 2.76
C ILE A 21 -4.88 -3.03 2.50
N LYS A 22 -5.91 -2.90 3.34
CA LYS A 22 -7.17 -3.62 3.19
C LYS A 22 -7.88 -3.27 1.88
N TYR A 23 -7.93 -1.99 1.54
CA TYR A 23 -8.51 -1.51 0.28
C TYR A 23 -7.77 -2.13 -0.92
N LEU A 24 -6.44 -2.01 -0.96
CA LEU A 24 -5.64 -2.57 -2.05
C LEU A 24 -5.81 -4.08 -2.18
N ASN A 25 -5.85 -4.80 -1.06
CA ASN A 25 -6.05 -6.24 -1.05
C ASN A 25 -7.39 -6.61 -1.70
N ASN A 26 -8.47 -5.92 -1.31
CA ASN A 26 -9.79 -6.16 -1.87
C ASN A 26 -9.88 -5.81 -3.36
N THR A 27 -9.25 -4.71 -3.80
CA THR A 27 -9.20 -4.35 -5.23
C THR A 27 -8.44 -5.39 -6.03
N CYS A 28 -7.26 -5.80 -5.55
CA CYS A 28 -6.41 -6.72 -6.28
C CYS A 28 -7.01 -8.13 -6.36
N LEU A 29 -7.64 -8.62 -5.28
CA LEU A 29 -8.27 -9.95 -5.26
C LEU A 29 -9.45 -10.08 -6.25
N LYS A 30 -10.11 -8.97 -6.60
CA LYS A 30 -11.14 -8.97 -7.66
C LYS A 30 -10.56 -9.22 -9.05
N ILE A 31 -9.28 -8.92 -9.24
CA ILE A 31 -8.58 -9.05 -10.53
C ILE A 31 -7.85 -10.39 -10.58
N ASP A 32 -7.10 -10.70 -9.53
CA ASP A 32 -6.30 -11.91 -9.41
C ASP A 32 -6.50 -12.53 -8.02
N PRO A 33 -7.24 -13.65 -7.91
CA PRO A 33 -7.49 -14.34 -6.65
C PRO A 33 -6.22 -14.84 -5.95
N TRP A 34 -5.11 -14.98 -6.69
CA TRP A 34 -3.82 -15.45 -6.16
C TRP A 34 -2.88 -14.32 -5.78
N VAL A 35 -3.34 -13.07 -5.88
CA VAL A 35 -2.52 -11.91 -5.58
C VAL A 35 -2.02 -11.94 -4.15
N ARG A 36 -0.74 -11.61 -3.96
CA ARG A 36 -0.13 -11.48 -2.64
C ARG A 36 0.29 -10.05 -2.41
N LEU A 37 -0.25 -9.42 -1.36
CA LEU A 37 0.20 -8.12 -0.89
C LEU A 37 1.18 -8.28 0.27
N ILE A 38 2.37 -7.74 0.08
CA ILE A 38 3.44 -7.75 1.08
C ILE A 38 3.68 -6.30 1.50
N PRO A 39 3.16 -5.88 2.68
CA PRO A 39 3.46 -4.56 3.21
C PRO A 39 4.93 -4.52 3.61
N GLY A 40 5.68 -3.64 2.96
CA GLY A 40 7.07 -3.37 3.28
C GLY A 40 7.20 -2.34 4.41
N GLN A 41 8.38 -1.72 4.47
CA GLN A 41 8.74 -0.78 5.53
C GLN A 41 7.75 0.38 5.66
N PHE A 42 7.24 0.55 6.88
CA PHE A 42 6.46 1.69 7.30
C PHE A 42 7.39 2.74 7.92
N ASN A 43 7.35 3.96 7.37
CA ASN A 43 8.17 5.07 7.85
C ASN A 43 7.27 6.25 8.24
N ARG A 44 7.44 6.76 9.46
CA ARG A 44 6.77 7.99 9.88
C ARG A 44 7.39 9.18 9.12
N ARG A 45 6.56 10.07 8.59
CA ARG A 45 7.00 11.31 7.92
C ARG A 45 6.21 12.50 8.45
N LYS A 46 6.75 13.71 8.30
CA LYS A 46 5.99 14.96 8.40
C LYS A 46 5.76 15.47 6.99
N GLY A 47 4.56 15.27 6.46
CA GLY A 47 4.15 15.71 5.12
C GLY A 47 2.72 16.25 5.15
N ILE A 48 2.29 16.84 4.04
CA ILE A 48 0.95 17.44 3.95
C ILE A 48 0.12 16.77 2.85
N LYS A 49 0.77 16.30 1.77
CA LYS A 49 0.10 15.74 0.59
C LYS A 49 0.05 14.21 0.65
N ARG A 50 -1.09 13.66 0.22
CA ARG A 50 -1.21 12.25 -0.10
C ARG A 50 -0.81 12.04 -1.56
N THR A 51 0.16 11.18 -1.82
CA THR A 51 0.55 10.79 -3.19
C THR A 51 0.87 9.30 -3.24
N SER A 52 0.72 8.69 -4.40
CA SER A 52 1.12 7.31 -4.64
C SER A 52 1.96 7.20 -5.90
N GLN A 53 2.97 6.34 -5.86
CA GLN A 53 3.79 5.97 -7.01
C GLN A 53 3.68 4.47 -7.20
N ILE A 54 3.35 4.04 -8.42
CA ILE A 54 3.18 2.63 -8.78
C ILE A 54 4.18 2.34 -9.89
N ASN A 55 4.96 1.27 -9.75
CA ASN A 55 5.93 0.85 -10.75
C ASN A 55 5.97 -0.68 -10.86
N PHE A 56 6.27 -1.22 -12.04
CA PHE A 56 6.65 -2.62 -12.18
C PHE A 56 8.02 -2.90 -11.54
N SER A 57 8.22 -4.12 -11.04
CA SER A 57 9.55 -4.56 -10.62
C SER A 57 10.46 -4.70 -11.87
N PRO A 58 11.68 -4.13 -11.85
CA PRO A 58 12.57 -4.16 -13.01
C PRO A 58 13.03 -5.57 -13.39
N TYR A 59 13.01 -6.50 -12.43
CA TYR A 59 13.45 -7.89 -12.63
C TYR A 59 12.27 -8.85 -12.90
N ASN A 60 11.05 -8.50 -12.48
CA ASN A 60 9.90 -9.38 -12.59
C ASN A 60 8.63 -8.59 -12.96
N LYS A 61 8.14 -8.77 -14.19
CA LYS A 61 6.98 -8.03 -14.71
C LYS A 61 5.63 -8.49 -14.14
N THR A 62 5.61 -9.52 -13.29
CA THR A 62 4.41 -9.92 -12.53
C THR A 62 4.29 -9.19 -11.19
N ASP A 63 5.32 -8.44 -10.78
CA ASP A 63 5.36 -7.77 -9.49
C ASP A 63 5.17 -6.26 -9.65
N LEU A 64 4.26 -5.68 -8.87
CA LEU A 64 4.07 -4.24 -8.74
C LEU A 64 4.64 -3.74 -7.41
N ARG A 65 5.18 -2.53 -7.43
CA ARG A 65 5.68 -1.81 -6.26
C ARG A 65 4.92 -0.52 -6.13
N ILE A 66 4.21 -0.41 -5.02
CA ILE A 66 3.44 0.78 -4.66
C ILE A 66 4.15 1.47 -3.52
N LYS A 67 4.35 2.78 -3.67
CA LYS A 67 4.86 3.64 -2.61
C LYS A 67 3.80 4.68 -2.32
N ILE A 68 3.24 4.60 -1.13
CA ILE A 68 2.15 5.46 -0.67
C ILE A 68 2.74 6.46 0.30
N HIS A 69 2.51 7.73 0.01
CA HIS A 69 2.81 8.85 0.88
C HIS A 69 1.50 9.32 1.49
N GLY A 70 1.34 9.13 2.79
CA GLY A 70 0.27 9.75 3.56
C GLY A 70 0.74 11.06 4.18
N LYS A 71 -0.19 11.80 4.81
CA LYS A 71 0.12 13.04 5.54
C LYS A 71 1.26 12.82 6.55
N ASN A 72 1.18 11.74 7.33
CA ASN A 72 2.15 11.48 8.41
C ASN A 72 2.98 10.19 8.23
N PHE A 73 2.94 9.57 7.05
CA PHE A 73 3.63 8.30 6.83
C PHE A 73 4.05 8.09 5.38
N THR A 74 4.93 7.13 5.18
CA THR A 74 5.22 6.55 3.88
C THR A 74 5.26 5.04 4.05
N GLN A 75 4.59 4.34 3.16
CA GLN A 75 4.55 2.89 3.16
C GLN A 75 4.87 2.36 1.76
N ARG A 76 5.73 1.34 1.73
CA ARG A 76 6.01 0.56 0.52
C ARG A 76 5.17 -0.70 0.56
N ILE A 77 4.58 -1.09 -0.55
CA ILE A 77 3.77 -2.30 -0.70
C ILE A 77 4.23 -2.99 -1.96
N LYS A 78 4.56 -4.28 -1.87
CA LYS A 78 4.78 -5.14 -3.02
C LYS A 78 3.49 -5.91 -3.30
N ILE A 79 3.09 -5.98 -4.56
CA ILE A 79 1.97 -6.79 -5.02
C ILE A 79 2.53 -7.81 -6.01
N GLU A 80 2.36 -9.09 -5.72
CA GLU A 80 2.75 -10.18 -6.60
C GLU A 80 1.50 -10.74 -7.27
N CYS A 81 1.44 -10.69 -8.59
CA CYS A 81 0.36 -11.27 -9.38
C CYS A 81 0.80 -12.62 -9.96
N SER A 82 -0.17 -13.47 -10.28
CA SER A 82 0.06 -14.79 -10.88
C SER A 82 0.58 -14.71 -12.32
N SER A 83 0.21 -13.65 -13.05
CA SER A 83 0.56 -13.47 -14.46
C SER A 83 0.88 -12.02 -14.79
N LYS A 84 1.61 -11.81 -15.89
CA LYS A 84 1.95 -10.48 -16.38
C LYS A 84 0.70 -9.71 -16.82
N GLU A 85 -0.28 -10.38 -17.42
CA GLU A 85 -1.55 -9.77 -17.82
C GLU A 85 -2.34 -9.25 -16.62
N ASN A 86 -2.40 -10.05 -15.54
CA ASN A 86 -3.04 -9.63 -14.30
C ASN A 86 -2.29 -8.48 -13.64
N ALA A 87 -0.96 -8.49 -13.68
CA ALA A 87 -0.13 -7.37 -13.20
C ALA A 87 -0.39 -6.10 -14.01
N SER A 88 -0.51 -6.18 -15.33
CA SER A 88 -0.87 -5.05 -16.20
C SER A 88 -2.26 -4.49 -15.90
N LYS A 89 -3.28 -5.34 -15.79
CA LYS A 89 -4.64 -4.91 -15.42
C LYS A 89 -4.68 -4.28 -14.03
N THR A 90 -3.97 -4.88 -13.07
CA THR A 90 -3.86 -4.34 -11.70
C THR A 90 -3.17 -2.99 -11.69
N TYR A 91 -2.12 -2.81 -12.47
CA TYR A 91 -1.45 -1.53 -12.63
C TYR A 91 -2.40 -0.44 -13.15
N GLU A 92 -3.12 -0.71 -14.23
CA GLU A 92 -4.06 0.24 -14.84
C GLU A 92 -5.16 0.67 -13.86
N ILE A 93 -5.78 -0.28 -13.17
CA ILE A 93 -6.84 0.00 -12.19
C ILE A 93 -6.30 0.85 -11.03
N LEU A 94 -5.15 0.47 -10.47
CA LEU A 94 -4.59 1.19 -9.33
C LEU A 94 -4.08 2.59 -9.71
N VAL A 95 -3.57 2.79 -10.92
CA VAL A 95 -3.23 4.12 -11.43
C VAL A 95 -4.47 4.98 -11.56
N ASN A 96 -5.59 4.43 -12.03
CA ASN A 96 -6.85 5.18 -12.14
C ASN A 96 -7.46 5.49 -10.76
N GLU A 97 -7.46 4.53 -9.83
CA GLU A 97 -8.05 4.71 -8.49
C GLU A 97 -7.20 5.57 -7.56
N LEU A 98 -5.87 5.45 -7.64
CA LEU A 98 -4.94 6.15 -6.73
C LEU A 98 -4.26 7.37 -7.36
N GLY A 99 -4.24 7.45 -8.69
CA GLY A 99 -3.56 8.50 -9.46
C GLY A 99 -4.43 9.69 -9.84
N GLY A 100 -5.64 9.82 -9.28
CA GLY A 100 -6.48 11.00 -9.45
C GLY A 100 -5.86 12.23 -8.79
N ASN A 101 -5.19 13.06 -9.58
CA ASN A 101 -5.19 14.51 -9.35
C ASN A 101 -6.50 15.09 -9.90
#